data_AF-A0A5C1QFB8-F1
#
_entry.id   AF-A0A5C1QFB8-F1
#
_cell.length_a   1.000
_cell.length_b   1.000
_cell.length_c   1.000
_cell.angle_alpha   90.00
_cell.angle_beta   90.00
_cell.angle_gamma   90.00
#
_symmetry.space_group_name_H-M   'P 1'
#
loop_
_entity.id
_entity.type
_entity.pdbx_description
1 polymer ?
#
loop_
_entity_poly.entity_id
_entity_poly.type
_entity_poly.pdbx_seq_one_letter_code
_entity_poly.pdbx_strand_id
1 'polypeptide(L)'
;MMFELERDIRKPTIVVPFIGTSGNEEIKDLYIYLRPETNGVRVESLIFSVIHNDPIFRESISLVYLANLPGDFVSSKNIIENHYLLKCEMAKKGRECFTPLMIKQFENWYSVKWDDVEVISAYKALEKLNITSKELFNLWVSDRDFFYVHGQSVKKVGSLYIINYDIPELLKKNSVNTDIAVMLFRTRLKNRELTTLISKMEKALKEGGAIDPKTPPRRCFHYTKSPLEEILDGSGYLYDENGNSLPWENISFSSFLLRRGIEMETIRRLVVSPIVKIEEKGIIKEVYLYDYLMGDSYEEAYHKIANVIDFKEATV
;
A
#
# COMPACT_ATOMS: atom_id res chain seq x y z
N MET A 1 19.88 -33.79 -5.66
CA MET A 1 20.22 -32.63 -6.52
C MET A 1 19.15 -32.50 -7.57
N MET A 2 18.14 -31.67 -7.32
CA MET A 2 17.20 -31.24 -8.37
C MET A 2 17.88 -30.10 -9.11
N PHE A 3 18.07 -30.27 -10.41
CA PHE A 3 18.38 -29.15 -11.30
C PHE A 3 17.15 -28.23 -11.31
N GLU A 4 17.20 -27.11 -10.60
CA GLU A 4 16.30 -26.00 -10.89
C GLU A 4 16.68 -25.49 -12.28
N LEU A 5 15.90 -25.86 -13.29
CA LEU A 5 15.89 -25.17 -14.57
C LEU A 5 15.68 -23.69 -14.27
N GLU A 6 16.66 -22.86 -14.58
CA GLU A 6 16.50 -21.40 -14.60
C GLU A 6 15.27 -21.09 -15.46
N ARG A 7 14.16 -20.77 -14.79
CA ARG A 7 12.96 -20.30 -15.47
C ARG A 7 13.28 -18.90 -15.97
N ASP A 8 13.21 -18.71 -17.28
CA ASP A 8 13.31 -17.39 -17.88
C ASP A 8 12.18 -16.51 -17.29
N ILE A 9 12.57 -15.41 -16.65
CA ILE A 9 11.65 -14.54 -15.93
C ILE A 9 10.88 -13.73 -16.97
N ARG A 10 9.55 -13.90 -16.99
CA ARG A 10 8.69 -13.17 -17.94
C ARG A 10 8.79 -11.66 -17.72
N LYS A 11 8.79 -10.88 -18.80
CA LYS A 11 8.77 -9.41 -18.73
C LYS A 11 7.36 -8.84 -18.58
N PRO A 12 7.20 -7.63 -18.02
CA PRO A 12 5.95 -6.89 -18.04
C PRO A 12 5.37 -6.77 -19.45
N THR A 13 4.05 -6.92 -19.58
CA THR A 13 3.34 -6.56 -20.81
C THR A 13 2.79 -5.15 -20.64
N ILE A 14 3.39 -4.17 -21.32
CA ILE A 14 2.96 -2.78 -21.28
C ILE A 14 1.98 -2.53 -22.43
N VAL A 15 0.72 -2.25 -22.10
CA VAL A 15 -0.34 -1.97 -23.08
C VAL A 15 -0.43 -0.47 -23.38
N VAL A 16 -0.29 0.35 -22.32
CA VAL A 16 -0.19 1.81 -22.44
C VAL A 16 1.10 2.23 -21.73
N PRO A 17 2.12 2.74 -22.45
CA PRO A 17 3.37 3.15 -21.83
C PRO A 17 3.21 4.46 -21.08
N PHE A 18 3.92 4.58 -19.96
CA PHE A 18 3.96 5.82 -19.21
C PHE A 18 4.87 6.84 -19.89
N ILE A 19 4.31 7.96 -20.31
CA ILE A 19 5.02 8.99 -21.08
C ILE A 19 5.59 10.13 -20.21
N GLY A 20 5.49 10.01 -18.88
CA GLY A 20 6.01 11.01 -17.94
C GLY A 20 4.92 11.78 -17.18
N THR A 21 5.36 12.63 -16.27
CA THR A 21 4.50 13.46 -15.40
C THR A 21 3.84 14.58 -16.20
N SER A 22 2.73 15.12 -15.70
CA SER A 22 2.03 16.23 -16.36
C SER A 22 2.74 17.58 -16.20
N GLY A 23 3.64 17.70 -15.22
CA GLY A 23 4.22 18.96 -14.76
C GLY A 23 3.24 19.90 -14.04
N ASN A 24 1.94 19.62 -14.05
CA ASN A 24 0.90 20.44 -13.43
C ASN A 24 0.58 19.92 -12.02
N GLU A 25 0.70 20.80 -11.03
CA GLU A 25 0.56 20.49 -9.60
C GLU A 25 -0.89 20.18 -9.17
N GLU A 26 -1.87 20.56 -9.99
CA GLU A 26 -3.29 20.23 -9.79
C GLU A 26 -3.70 18.87 -10.36
N ILE A 27 -2.80 18.23 -11.11
CA ILE A 27 -3.02 16.93 -11.72
C ILE A 27 -2.32 15.86 -10.88
N LYS A 28 -3.11 14.88 -10.43
CA LYS A 28 -2.62 13.74 -9.65
C LYS A 28 -2.62 12.47 -10.48
N ASP A 29 -1.78 11.54 -10.07
CA ASP A 29 -1.66 10.22 -10.66
C ASP A 29 -2.24 9.19 -9.67
N LEU A 30 -3.33 8.53 -10.06
CA LEU A 30 -4.07 7.54 -9.27
C LEU A 30 -3.72 6.13 -9.76
N TYR A 31 -2.91 5.41 -8.98
CA TYR A 31 -2.65 4.00 -9.26
C TYR A 31 -3.84 3.17 -8.81
N ILE A 32 -4.23 2.21 -9.63
CA ILE A 32 -5.19 1.15 -9.31
C ILE A 32 -4.58 -0.16 -9.79
N TYR A 33 -4.41 -1.12 -8.90
CA TYR A 33 -3.98 -2.46 -9.29
C TYR A 33 -4.82 -3.55 -8.64
N LEU A 34 -5.03 -4.62 -9.40
CA LEU A 34 -5.89 -5.72 -9.00
C LEU A 34 -5.14 -6.69 -8.10
N ARG A 35 -5.80 -7.13 -7.03
CA ARG A 35 -5.27 -8.20 -6.20
C ARG A 35 -5.36 -9.54 -6.94
N PRO A 36 -4.47 -10.49 -6.61
CA PRO A 36 -4.48 -11.86 -7.13
C PRO A 36 -5.87 -12.48 -7.32
N GLU A 37 -6.74 -12.34 -6.32
CA GLU A 37 -8.04 -13.01 -6.26
C GLU A 37 -9.07 -12.46 -7.24
N THR A 38 -8.84 -11.26 -7.78
CA THR A 38 -9.78 -10.58 -8.68
C THR A 38 -9.11 -10.05 -9.93
N ASN A 39 -7.89 -10.50 -10.23
CA ASN A 39 -7.23 -10.11 -11.47
C ASN A 39 -7.98 -10.74 -12.67
N GLY A 40 -8.34 -9.91 -13.66
CA GLY A 40 -8.97 -10.38 -14.88
C GLY A 40 -9.78 -9.32 -15.63
N VAL A 41 -9.93 -9.57 -16.94
CA VAL A 41 -10.56 -8.66 -17.91
C VAL A 41 -11.95 -8.18 -17.50
N ARG A 42 -12.75 -9.02 -16.82
CA ARG A 42 -14.09 -8.62 -16.33
C ARG A 42 -14.00 -7.51 -15.30
N VAL A 43 -13.05 -7.59 -14.36
CA VAL A 43 -12.86 -6.60 -13.30
C VAL A 43 -12.35 -5.30 -13.89
N GLU A 44 -11.37 -5.36 -14.79
CA GLU A 44 -10.88 -4.21 -15.54
C GLU A 44 -12.02 -3.52 -16.31
N SER A 45 -12.81 -4.29 -17.06
CA SER A 45 -13.94 -3.78 -17.86
C SER A 45 -14.97 -3.06 -16.99
N LEU A 46 -15.29 -3.59 -15.81
CA LEU A 46 -16.22 -2.95 -14.87
C LEU A 46 -15.64 -1.63 -14.32
N ILE A 47 -14.36 -1.60 -13.96
CA ILE A 47 -13.67 -0.38 -13.53
C ILE A 47 -13.70 0.68 -14.64
N PHE A 48 -13.34 0.32 -15.87
CA PHE A 48 -13.37 1.23 -17.01
C PHE A 48 -14.79 1.72 -17.33
N SER A 49 -15.81 0.87 -17.19
CA SER A 49 -17.21 1.25 -17.43
C SER A 49 -17.67 2.37 -16.50
N VAL A 50 -17.20 2.42 -15.25
CA VAL A 50 -17.53 3.50 -14.32
C VAL A 50 -16.97 4.83 -14.80
N ILE A 51 -15.73 4.83 -15.29
CA ILE A 51 -15.08 6.03 -15.82
C ILE A 51 -15.79 6.48 -17.11
N HIS A 52 -16.11 5.55 -18.01
CA HIS A 52 -16.68 5.87 -19.31
C HIS A 52 -18.14 6.35 -19.25
N ASN A 53 -18.95 5.75 -18.37
CA ASN A 53 -20.39 6.01 -18.31
C ASN A 53 -20.75 7.27 -17.50
N ASP A 54 -19.81 7.81 -16.70
CA ASP A 54 -20.00 9.04 -15.95
C ASP A 54 -19.33 10.22 -16.67
N PRO A 55 -20.08 11.25 -17.13
CA PRO A 55 -19.50 12.37 -17.86
C PRO A 55 -18.39 13.09 -17.11
N ILE A 56 -18.52 13.27 -15.78
CA ILE A 56 -17.53 13.98 -14.96
C ILE A 56 -16.22 13.20 -14.96
N PHE A 57 -16.29 11.88 -14.78
CA PHE A 57 -15.10 11.03 -14.76
C PHE A 57 -14.47 10.90 -16.13
N ARG A 58 -15.27 10.72 -17.17
CA ARG A 58 -14.80 10.62 -18.56
C ARG A 58 -14.03 11.86 -19.01
N GLU A 59 -14.43 13.05 -18.57
CA GLU A 59 -13.78 14.32 -18.93
C GLU A 59 -12.56 14.63 -18.03
N SER A 60 -12.52 14.07 -16.82
CA SER A 60 -11.52 14.43 -15.80
C SER A 60 -10.43 13.37 -15.58
N ILE A 61 -10.59 12.17 -16.15
CA ILE A 61 -9.69 11.04 -15.96
C ILE A 61 -9.13 10.58 -17.32
N SER A 62 -7.83 10.33 -17.38
CA SER A 62 -7.17 9.73 -18.54
C SER A 62 -6.31 8.56 -18.11
N LEU A 63 -6.39 7.43 -18.82
CA LEU A 63 -5.47 6.31 -18.63
C LEU A 63 -4.10 6.68 -19.21
N VAL A 64 -3.06 6.65 -18.38
CA VAL A 64 -1.69 7.03 -18.79
C VAL A 64 -0.67 5.91 -18.59
N TYR A 65 -1.07 4.79 -17.97
CA TYR A 65 -0.29 3.55 -17.97
C TYR A 65 -1.23 2.37 -17.74
N LEU A 66 -0.97 1.28 -18.47
CA LEU A 66 -1.65 0.00 -18.30
C LEU A 66 -0.65 -1.10 -18.55
N ALA A 67 -0.46 -1.98 -17.57
CA ALA A 67 0.47 -3.09 -17.66
C ALA A 67 -0.06 -4.32 -16.94
N ASN A 68 0.34 -5.49 -17.44
CA ASN A 68 0.26 -6.75 -16.69
C ASN A 68 1.68 -7.14 -16.26
N LEU A 69 1.90 -7.25 -14.95
CA LEU A 69 3.17 -7.68 -14.38
C LEU A 69 3.10 -9.19 -14.06
N PRO A 70 3.92 -10.03 -14.71
CA PRO A 70 3.93 -11.47 -14.44
C PRO A 70 4.30 -11.80 -12.99
N GLY A 71 3.69 -12.82 -12.39
CA GLY A 71 3.94 -13.17 -10.98
C GLY A 71 5.41 -13.52 -10.66
N ASP A 72 6.10 -14.20 -11.57
CA ASP A 72 7.54 -14.49 -11.50
C ASP A 72 8.40 -13.23 -11.58
N PHE A 73 8.00 -12.25 -12.41
CA PHE A 73 8.63 -10.93 -12.42
C PHE A 73 8.46 -10.22 -11.07
N VAL A 74 7.22 -10.14 -10.59
CA VAL A 74 6.85 -9.53 -9.30
C VAL A 74 7.67 -10.12 -8.15
N SER A 75 7.78 -11.45 -8.11
CA SER A 75 8.56 -12.18 -7.11
C SER A 75 10.07 -11.92 -7.25
N SER A 76 10.62 -11.97 -8.46
CA SER A 76 12.06 -11.74 -8.69
C SER A 76 12.53 -10.34 -8.29
N LYS A 77 11.62 -9.36 -8.31
CA LYS A 77 11.87 -7.96 -7.95
C LYS A 77 11.44 -7.63 -6.52
N ASN A 78 10.90 -8.60 -5.76
CA ASN A 78 10.38 -8.41 -4.41
C ASN A 78 9.36 -7.24 -4.31
N ILE A 79 8.52 -7.05 -5.35
CA ILE A 79 7.66 -5.86 -5.43
C ILE A 79 6.70 -5.78 -4.24
N ILE A 80 6.11 -6.90 -3.85
CA ILE A 80 5.12 -6.96 -2.76
C ILE A 80 5.80 -6.77 -1.41
N GLU A 81 6.94 -7.40 -1.20
CA GLU A 81 7.75 -7.27 0.00
C GLU A 81 8.22 -5.82 0.19
N ASN A 82 8.69 -5.17 -0.87
CA ASN A 82 9.10 -3.76 -0.86
C ASN A 82 7.90 -2.83 -0.60
N HIS A 83 6.75 -3.12 -1.23
CA HIS A 83 5.52 -2.34 -1.01
C HIS A 83 5.04 -2.44 0.46
N TYR A 84 5.23 -3.59 1.10
CA TYR A 84 4.87 -3.81 2.51
C TYR A 84 6.07 -3.80 3.46
N LEU A 85 7.19 -3.18 3.09
CA LEU A 85 8.48 -3.35 3.78
C LEU A 85 8.42 -3.18 5.29
N LEU A 86 7.86 -2.06 5.78
CA LEU A 86 7.70 -1.82 7.22
C LEU A 86 6.86 -2.91 7.90
N LYS A 87 5.74 -3.31 7.27
CA LYS A 87 4.89 -4.37 7.84
C LYS A 87 5.59 -5.72 7.84
N CYS A 88 6.36 -6.03 6.80
CA CYS A 88 7.17 -7.24 6.69
C CYS A 88 8.20 -7.30 7.81
N GLU A 89 8.92 -6.22 8.06
CA GLU A 89 9.89 -6.17 9.15
C GLU A 89 9.23 -6.33 10.52
N MET A 90 8.13 -5.63 10.78
CA MET A 90 7.40 -5.78 12.03
C MET A 90 6.74 -7.16 12.19
N ALA A 91 6.32 -7.80 11.09
CA ALA A 91 5.81 -9.16 11.09
C ALA A 91 6.89 -10.22 11.37
N LYS A 92 8.17 -9.90 11.13
CA LYS A 92 9.34 -10.75 11.45
C LYS A 92 9.86 -10.48 12.86
N LYS A 93 10.26 -9.24 13.14
CA LYS A 93 10.91 -8.80 14.39
C LYS A 93 9.92 -8.61 15.56
N GLY A 94 8.64 -8.37 15.27
CA GLY A 94 7.59 -8.27 16.29
C GLY A 94 7.81 -7.09 17.24
N ARG A 95 7.92 -7.40 18.54
CA ARG A 95 7.98 -6.43 19.66
C ARG A 95 9.06 -5.37 19.49
N GLU A 96 10.20 -5.73 18.91
CA GLU A 96 11.40 -4.89 18.81
C GLU A 96 11.20 -3.64 17.95
N CYS A 97 10.24 -3.66 17.03
CA CYS A 97 9.99 -2.54 16.12
C CYS A 97 9.03 -1.48 16.68
N PHE A 98 8.42 -1.71 17.84
CA PHE A 98 7.44 -0.77 18.40
C PHE A 98 8.12 0.46 18.99
N THR A 99 7.58 1.65 18.67
CA THR A 99 8.01 2.89 19.29
C THR A 99 7.43 3.04 20.70
N PRO A 100 8.01 3.89 21.57
CA PRO A 100 7.41 4.20 22.87
C PRO A 100 5.97 4.73 22.79
N LEU A 101 5.62 5.47 21.72
CA LEU A 101 4.24 5.95 21.55
C LEU A 101 3.30 4.80 21.13
N MET A 102 3.72 3.94 20.21
CA MET A 102 2.95 2.75 19.83
C MET A 102 2.70 1.84 21.04
N ILE A 103 3.72 1.67 21.88
CA ILE A 103 3.61 0.93 23.15
C ILE A 103 2.55 1.58 24.05
N LYS A 104 2.64 2.89 24.30
CA LYS A 104 1.66 3.60 25.12
C LYS A 104 0.24 3.48 24.58
N GLN A 105 0.05 3.58 23.26
CA GLN A 105 -1.26 3.43 22.63
C GLN A 105 -1.78 1.99 22.74
N PHE A 106 -0.90 0.99 22.56
CA PHE A 106 -1.21 -0.42 22.78
C PHE A 106 -1.66 -0.68 24.22
N GLU A 107 -0.90 -0.21 25.22
CA GLU A 107 -1.20 -0.39 26.64
C GLU A 107 -2.55 0.22 27.00
N ASN A 108 -2.83 1.42 26.48
CA ASN A 108 -4.11 2.10 26.68
C ASN A 108 -5.27 1.33 26.03
N TRP A 109 -5.08 0.84 24.80
CA TRP A 109 -6.12 0.12 24.07
C TRP A 109 -6.51 -1.18 24.77
N TYR A 110 -5.52 -2.01 25.09
CA TYR A 110 -5.75 -3.32 25.68
C TYR A 110 -5.88 -3.30 27.21
N SER A 111 -5.62 -2.15 27.84
CA SER A 111 -5.60 -1.99 29.29
C SER A 111 -4.65 -2.98 29.99
N VAL A 112 -3.46 -3.16 29.42
CA VAL A 112 -2.39 -4.05 29.92
C VAL A 112 -1.06 -3.31 29.90
N LYS A 113 -0.06 -3.80 30.65
CA LYS A 113 1.32 -3.33 30.50
C LYS A 113 2.04 -4.11 29.44
N TRP A 114 2.85 -3.41 28.63
CA TRP A 114 3.62 -3.97 27.54
C TRP A 114 4.52 -5.11 28.02
N ASP A 115 5.15 -4.95 29.18
CA ASP A 115 6.07 -5.93 29.77
C ASP A 115 5.35 -7.11 30.45
N ASP A 116 4.04 -7.01 30.69
CA ASP A 116 3.25 -8.06 31.34
C ASP A 116 2.56 -8.99 30.32
N VAL A 117 2.70 -8.73 29.02
CA VAL A 117 2.04 -9.50 27.97
C VAL A 117 2.98 -9.97 26.88
N GLU A 118 2.61 -11.08 26.26
CA GLU A 118 3.38 -11.66 25.17
C GLU A 118 2.95 -11.07 23.82
N VAL A 119 3.72 -10.09 23.37
CA VAL A 119 3.58 -9.50 22.03
C VAL A 119 4.53 -10.21 21.07
N ILE A 120 3.99 -10.85 20.04
CA ILE A 120 4.74 -11.71 19.13
C ILE A 120 4.57 -11.29 17.67
N SER A 121 5.55 -11.66 16.87
CA SER A 121 5.53 -11.50 15.42
C SER A 121 4.56 -12.51 14.78
N ALA A 122 4.10 -12.24 13.55
CA ALA A 122 3.17 -13.11 12.85
C ALA A 122 3.75 -14.52 12.62
N TYR A 123 5.04 -14.62 12.27
CA TYR A 123 5.70 -15.91 12.04
C TYR A 123 5.83 -16.74 13.33
N LYS A 124 6.21 -16.10 14.45
CA LYS A 124 6.24 -16.78 15.76
C LYS A 124 4.85 -17.26 16.19
N ALA A 125 3.79 -16.55 15.80
CA ALA A 125 2.42 -16.98 16.08
C ALA A 125 2.04 -18.25 15.32
N LEU A 126 2.46 -18.41 14.06
CA LEU A 126 2.22 -19.63 13.28
C LEU A 126 2.81 -20.87 13.97
N GLU A 127 4.05 -20.75 14.44
CA GLU A 127 4.74 -21.82 15.17
C GLU A 127 4.05 -22.11 16.52
N LYS A 128 3.78 -21.07 17.31
CA LYS A 128 3.25 -21.22 18.68
C LYS A 128 1.81 -21.74 18.72
N LEU A 129 0.99 -21.33 17.76
CA LEU A 129 -0.40 -21.79 17.65
C LEU A 129 -0.52 -23.08 16.84
N ASN A 130 0.55 -23.52 16.17
CA ASN A 130 0.55 -24.65 15.24
C ASN A 130 -0.57 -24.52 14.18
N ILE A 131 -0.65 -23.34 13.54
CA ILE A 131 -1.63 -23.03 12.49
C ILE A 131 -0.93 -22.50 11.23
N THR A 132 -1.61 -22.62 10.10
CA THR A 132 -1.17 -22.09 8.81
C THR A 132 -1.38 -20.58 8.71
N SER A 133 -0.68 -19.93 7.78
CA SER A 133 -0.86 -18.51 7.43
C SER A 133 -2.32 -18.17 7.11
N LYS A 134 -3.00 -19.06 6.39
CA LYS A 134 -4.40 -18.91 6.00
C LYS A 134 -5.35 -19.00 7.19
N GLU A 135 -5.08 -19.89 8.14
CA GLU A 135 -5.86 -19.99 9.38
C GLU A 135 -5.68 -18.75 10.24
N LEU A 136 -4.45 -18.25 10.41
CA LEU A 136 -4.18 -17.01 11.13
C LEU A 136 -4.86 -15.80 10.47
N PHE A 137 -4.81 -15.71 9.13
CA PHE A 137 -5.46 -14.66 8.36
C PHE A 137 -6.98 -14.66 8.54
N ASN A 138 -7.61 -15.83 8.56
CA ASN A 138 -9.06 -16.00 8.70
C ASN A 138 -9.56 -15.99 10.15
N LEU A 139 -8.66 -15.95 11.14
CA LEU A 139 -9.03 -15.93 12.54
C LEU A 139 -9.73 -14.61 12.88
N TRP A 140 -11.02 -14.63 13.15
CA TRP A 140 -11.76 -13.43 13.55
C TRP A 140 -11.64 -13.17 15.04
N VAL A 141 -11.54 -11.90 15.41
CA VAL A 141 -11.54 -11.43 16.81
C VAL A 141 -12.54 -10.29 16.95
N SER A 142 -12.92 -9.98 18.19
CA SER A 142 -13.79 -8.83 18.46
C SER A 142 -13.06 -7.50 18.17
N ASP A 143 -13.80 -6.41 17.97
CA ASP A 143 -13.20 -5.09 17.76
C ASP A 143 -12.28 -4.68 18.94
N ARG A 144 -12.62 -5.09 20.16
CA ARG A 144 -11.80 -4.82 21.36
C ARG A 144 -10.46 -5.57 21.32
N ASP A 145 -10.41 -6.69 20.62
CA ASP A 145 -9.23 -7.52 20.45
C ASP A 145 -8.40 -7.13 19.23
N PHE A 146 -8.84 -6.15 18.45
CA PHE A 146 -8.15 -5.67 17.26
C PHE A 146 -7.70 -4.21 17.43
N PHE A 147 -6.39 -3.99 17.34
CA PHE A 147 -5.79 -2.67 17.48
C PHE A 147 -5.06 -2.31 16.18
N TYR A 148 -5.15 -1.05 15.77
CA TYR A 148 -4.40 -0.53 14.63
C TYR A 148 -3.64 0.73 15.05
N VAL A 149 -2.35 0.75 14.76
CA VAL A 149 -1.47 1.87 15.08
C VAL A 149 -0.40 2.05 14.01
N HIS A 150 -0.28 3.27 13.50
CA HIS A 150 0.80 3.68 12.59
C HIS A 150 1.06 2.68 11.44
N GLY A 151 0.00 2.29 10.73
CA GLY A 151 0.11 1.31 9.64
C GLY A 151 0.02 -0.15 10.08
N GLN A 152 0.18 -0.45 11.37
CA GLN A 152 0.34 -1.80 11.88
C GLN A 152 -0.95 -2.32 12.50
N SER A 153 -1.22 -3.61 12.33
CA SER A 153 -2.32 -4.28 13.02
C SER A 153 -1.81 -5.15 14.15
N VAL A 154 -2.55 -5.21 15.25
CA VAL A 154 -2.31 -6.13 16.35
C VAL A 154 -3.61 -6.86 16.65
N LYS A 155 -3.55 -8.19 16.68
CA LYS A 155 -4.68 -9.06 16.96
C LYS A 155 -4.44 -9.81 18.26
N LYS A 156 -5.36 -9.71 19.21
CA LYS A 156 -5.31 -10.48 20.46
C LYS A 156 -5.98 -11.84 20.26
N VAL A 157 -5.25 -12.92 20.56
CA VAL A 157 -5.72 -14.30 20.46
C VAL A 157 -5.34 -15.03 21.75
N GLY A 158 -6.33 -15.26 22.61
CA GLY A 158 -6.07 -15.77 23.96
C GLY A 158 -5.19 -14.78 24.75
N SER A 159 -4.01 -15.24 25.16
CA SER A 159 -3.00 -14.42 25.86
C SER A 159 -1.97 -13.75 24.93
N LEU A 160 -2.02 -14.02 23.62
CA LEU A 160 -1.04 -13.53 22.64
C LEU A 160 -1.52 -12.27 21.95
N TYR A 161 -0.59 -11.34 21.67
CA TYR A 161 -0.83 -10.16 20.86
C TYR A 161 0.03 -10.24 19.60
N ILE A 162 -0.62 -10.49 18.46
CA ILE A 162 0.05 -10.86 17.20
C ILE A 162 0.11 -9.65 16.28
N ILE A 163 1.33 -9.19 15.98
CA ILE A 163 1.58 -8.06 15.08
C ILE A 163 1.50 -8.50 13.62
N ASN A 164 0.77 -7.76 12.78
CA ASN A 164 0.67 -7.92 11.33
C ASN A 164 0.39 -9.37 10.90
N TYR A 165 -0.60 -9.96 11.57
CA TYR A 165 -1.05 -11.35 11.38
C TYR A 165 -1.35 -11.73 9.91
N ASP A 166 -1.64 -10.74 9.07
CA ASP A 166 -2.03 -10.88 7.68
C ASP A 166 -0.85 -11.02 6.71
N ILE A 167 0.34 -10.54 7.08
CA ILE A 167 1.51 -10.48 6.18
C ILE A 167 1.92 -11.86 5.63
N PRO A 168 2.04 -12.94 6.44
CA PRO A 168 2.45 -14.24 5.89
C PRO A 168 1.53 -14.75 4.78
N GLU A 169 0.21 -14.57 4.93
CA GLU A 169 -0.76 -14.99 3.91
C GLU A 169 -0.78 -14.03 2.70
N LEU A 170 -0.62 -12.73 2.93
CA LEU A 170 -0.52 -11.73 1.86
C LEU A 170 0.66 -12.02 0.94
N LEU A 171 1.84 -12.30 1.49
CA LEU A 171 3.02 -12.65 0.69
C LEU A 171 2.80 -13.97 -0.06
N LYS A 172 2.27 -15.00 0.62
CA LYS A 172 2.00 -16.31 0.00
C LYS A 172 1.03 -16.24 -1.18
N LYS A 173 0.01 -15.37 -1.12
CA LYS A 173 -0.98 -15.21 -2.19
C LYS A 173 -0.42 -14.53 -3.44
N ASN A 174 0.61 -13.71 -3.29
CA ASN A 174 1.34 -13.13 -4.41
C ASN A 174 2.44 -14.11 -4.83
N SER A 175 2.04 -15.12 -5.61
CA SER A 175 2.94 -16.18 -6.06
C SER A 175 3.51 -15.92 -7.45
N VAL A 176 4.52 -16.70 -7.84
CA VAL A 176 5.06 -16.71 -9.22
C VAL A 176 4.01 -16.98 -10.31
N ASN A 177 2.85 -17.53 -9.93
CA ASN A 177 1.76 -17.86 -10.85
C ASN A 177 0.66 -16.80 -10.86
N THR A 178 0.85 -15.68 -10.15
CA THR A 178 -0.18 -14.65 -10.04
C THR A 178 0.29 -13.33 -10.58
N ASP A 179 -0.21 -13.01 -11.76
CA ASP A 179 0.07 -11.74 -12.42
C ASP A 179 -0.73 -10.60 -11.75
N ILE A 180 -0.27 -9.36 -11.94
CA ILE A 180 -0.89 -8.14 -11.40
C ILE A 180 -1.18 -7.17 -12.55
N ALA A 181 -2.46 -6.85 -12.74
CA ALA A 181 -2.87 -5.76 -13.63
C ALA A 181 -2.72 -4.42 -12.89
N VAL A 182 -1.95 -3.50 -13.48
CA VAL A 182 -1.67 -2.16 -12.98
C VAL A 182 -2.21 -1.13 -13.95
N MET A 183 -3.03 -0.22 -13.46
CA MET A 183 -3.57 0.92 -14.17
C MET A 183 -3.12 2.19 -13.48
N LEU A 184 -2.67 3.17 -14.27
CA LEU A 184 -2.45 4.53 -13.78
C LEU A 184 -3.40 5.49 -14.48
N PHE A 185 -4.19 6.18 -13.68
CA PHE A 185 -5.11 7.19 -14.13
C PHE A 185 -4.61 8.58 -13.74
N ARG A 186 -4.45 9.45 -14.74
CA ARG A 186 -4.16 10.86 -14.53
C ARG A 186 -5.47 11.62 -14.35
N THR A 187 -5.56 12.44 -13.32
CA THR A 187 -6.83 13.06 -12.94
C THR A 187 -6.69 14.43 -12.29
N ARG A 188 -7.72 15.27 -12.48
CA ARG A 188 -7.93 16.55 -11.76
C ARG A 188 -9.03 16.47 -10.70
N LEU A 189 -9.56 15.28 -10.46
CA LEU A 189 -10.63 15.07 -9.49
C LEU A 189 -10.17 15.45 -8.08
N LYS A 190 -11.04 16.14 -7.35
CA LYS A 190 -10.88 16.43 -5.93
C LYS A 190 -11.17 15.16 -5.12
N ASN A 191 -10.77 15.15 -3.86
CA ASN A 191 -10.87 13.96 -3.00
C ASN A 191 -12.32 13.44 -2.83
N ARG A 192 -13.31 14.34 -2.78
CA ARG A 192 -14.72 13.95 -2.75
C ARG A 192 -15.15 13.20 -4.01
N GLU A 193 -14.66 13.63 -5.17
CA GLU A 193 -14.96 13.01 -6.46
C GLU A 193 -14.21 11.68 -6.59
N LEU A 194 -12.94 11.61 -6.13
CA LEU A 194 -12.20 10.35 -6.03
C LEU A 194 -12.92 9.34 -5.13
N THR A 195 -13.42 9.77 -3.97
CA THR A 195 -14.18 8.90 -3.07
C THR A 195 -15.46 8.38 -3.76
N THR A 196 -16.12 9.24 -4.55
CA THR A 196 -17.30 8.86 -5.33
C THR A 196 -16.94 7.89 -6.45
N LEU A 197 -15.82 8.09 -7.13
CA LEU A 197 -15.27 7.19 -8.15
C LEU A 197 -15.04 5.79 -7.57
N ILE A 198 -14.29 5.69 -6.47
CA ILE A 198 -13.98 4.40 -5.82
C ILE A 198 -15.26 3.71 -5.34
N SER A 199 -16.22 4.44 -4.77
CA SER A 199 -17.50 3.88 -4.34
C SER A 199 -18.33 3.36 -5.53
N LYS A 200 -18.33 4.07 -6.66
CA LYS A 200 -19.00 3.60 -7.89
C LYS A 200 -18.31 2.37 -8.50
N MET A 201 -16.97 2.31 -8.47
CA MET A 201 -16.21 1.12 -8.86
C MET A 201 -16.55 -0.08 -7.98
N GLU A 202 -16.57 0.08 -6.66
CA GLU A 202 -17.03 -0.96 -5.73
C GLU A 202 -18.42 -1.48 -6.10
N LYS A 203 -19.37 -0.55 -6.31
CA LYS A 203 -20.74 -0.90 -6.65
C LYS A 203 -20.81 -1.68 -7.96
N ALA A 204 -20.10 -1.22 -9.00
CA ALA A 204 -20.04 -1.88 -10.30
C ALA A 204 -19.43 -3.29 -10.20
N LEU A 205 -18.40 -3.49 -9.37
CA LEU A 205 -17.81 -4.82 -9.16
C LEU A 205 -18.77 -5.79 -8.45
N LYS A 206 -19.54 -5.32 -7.47
CA LYS A 206 -20.54 -6.11 -6.76
C LYS A 206 -21.74 -6.45 -7.64
N GLU A 207 -22.34 -5.45 -8.27
CA GLU A 207 -23.50 -5.62 -9.16
C GLU A 207 -23.14 -6.41 -10.42
N GLY A 208 -21.93 -6.17 -10.93
CA GLY A 208 -21.35 -6.90 -12.05
C GLY A 208 -20.89 -8.31 -11.69
N GLY A 209 -21.13 -8.81 -10.46
CA GLY A 209 -20.84 -10.18 -10.02
C GLY A 209 -19.36 -10.57 -10.07
N ALA A 210 -18.46 -9.59 -10.07
CA ALA A 210 -17.02 -9.83 -10.05
C ALA A 210 -16.51 -10.12 -8.64
N ILE A 211 -17.21 -9.61 -7.61
CA ILE A 211 -16.86 -9.81 -6.20
C ILE A 211 -18.13 -10.10 -5.39
N ASP A 212 -18.02 -10.91 -4.33
CA ASP A 212 -19.14 -11.16 -3.43
C ASP A 212 -19.62 -9.84 -2.78
N PRO A 213 -20.93 -9.59 -2.66
CA PRO A 213 -21.46 -8.36 -2.08
C PRO A 213 -20.94 -8.01 -0.67
N LYS A 214 -20.57 -9.05 0.12
CA LYS A 214 -19.98 -8.92 1.46
C LYS A 214 -18.47 -8.71 1.43
N THR A 215 -17.82 -8.91 0.29
CA THR A 215 -16.38 -8.68 0.17
C THR A 215 -16.10 -7.18 0.15
N PRO A 216 -15.22 -6.69 1.05
CA PRO A 216 -14.82 -5.29 1.04
C PRO A 216 -13.91 -4.99 -0.17
N PRO A 217 -14.03 -3.83 -0.84
CA PRO A 217 -13.32 -3.51 -2.10
C PRO A 217 -11.80 -3.59 -2.00
N ARG A 218 -11.26 -3.26 -0.81
CA ARG A 218 -9.83 -3.33 -0.51
C ARG A 218 -9.23 -4.73 -0.67
N ARG A 219 -10.07 -5.79 -0.72
CA ARG A 219 -9.66 -7.17 -1.02
C ARG A 219 -9.65 -7.48 -2.51
N CYS A 220 -10.08 -6.55 -3.36
CA CYS A 220 -10.24 -6.73 -4.79
C CYS A 220 -9.22 -5.87 -5.55
N PHE A 221 -9.14 -4.59 -5.22
CA PHE A 221 -8.14 -3.72 -5.79
C PHE A 221 -7.53 -2.82 -4.72
N HIS A 222 -6.31 -2.40 -4.98
CA HIS A 222 -5.66 -1.29 -4.31
C HIS A 222 -5.88 -0.02 -5.12
N TYR A 223 -5.93 1.12 -4.43
CA TYR A 223 -5.83 2.42 -5.06
C TYR A 223 -5.02 3.36 -4.17
N THR A 224 -4.29 4.29 -4.78
CA THR A 224 -3.51 5.31 -4.08
C THR A 224 -4.43 6.23 -3.26
N LYS A 225 -4.14 6.45 -1.97
CA LYS A 225 -4.95 7.28 -1.05
C LYS A 225 -4.24 8.55 -0.59
N SER A 226 -2.92 8.60 -0.73
CA SER A 226 -2.12 9.75 -0.33
C SER A 226 -1.04 10.05 -1.38
N PRO A 227 -0.55 11.30 -1.48
CA PRO A 227 0.57 11.63 -2.36
C PRO A 227 1.83 10.80 -2.07
N LEU A 228 2.11 10.44 -0.81
CA LEU A 228 3.26 9.58 -0.50
C LEU A 228 3.06 8.14 -0.98
N GLU A 229 1.83 7.61 -0.90
CA GLU A 229 1.47 6.30 -1.46
C GLU A 229 1.61 6.28 -2.99
N GLU A 230 1.46 7.42 -3.67
CA GLU A 230 1.74 7.52 -5.11
C GLU A 230 3.20 7.20 -5.43
N ILE A 231 4.13 7.65 -4.58
CA ILE A 231 5.56 7.36 -4.73
C ILE A 231 5.83 5.87 -4.46
N LEU A 232 5.21 5.31 -3.43
CA LEU A 232 5.30 3.87 -3.13
C LEU A 232 4.75 3.02 -4.29
N ASP A 233 3.56 3.35 -4.80
CA ASP A 233 2.91 2.64 -5.89
C ASP A 233 3.72 2.78 -7.20
N GLY A 234 4.17 3.99 -7.54
CA GLY A 234 4.98 4.24 -8.72
C GLY A 234 6.33 3.52 -8.67
N SER A 235 7.02 3.56 -7.54
CA SER A 235 8.31 2.88 -7.39
C SER A 235 8.20 1.35 -7.44
N GLY A 236 7.05 0.80 -7.04
CA GLY A 236 6.79 -0.63 -7.07
C GLY A 236 6.31 -1.15 -8.42
N TYR A 237 5.48 -0.40 -9.15
CA TYR A 237 4.66 -0.95 -10.25
C TYR A 237 4.87 -0.28 -11.62
N LEU A 238 5.70 0.76 -11.72
CA LEU A 238 5.94 1.49 -12.96
C LEU A 238 7.19 0.99 -13.68
N TYR A 239 7.00 0.29 -14.81
CA TYR A 239 8.07 -0.32 -15.59
C TYR A 239 7.98 0.03 -17.07
N ASP A 240 9.12 -0.03 -17.76
CA ASP A 240 9.17 0.00 -19.22
C ASP A 240 8.93 -1.40 -19.83
N GLU A 241 8.85 -1.46 -21.16
CA GLU A 241 8.71 -2.71 -21.93
C GLU A 241 9.89 -3.69 -21.78
N ASN A 242 11.03 -3.19 -21.28
CA ASN A 242 12.23 -3.99 -21.05
C ASN A 242 12.27 -4.59 -19.64
N GLY A 243 11.32 -4.21 -18.76
CA GLY A 243 11.27 -4.63 -17.36
C GLY A 243 12.14 -3.79 -16.44
N ASN A 244 12.57 -2.59 -16.87
CA ASN A 244 13.28 -1.65 -16.02
C ASN A 244 12.28 -0.77 -15.26
N SER A 245 12.51 -0.57 -13.97
CA SER A 245 11.75 0.39 -13.18
C SER A 245 11.99 1.80 -13.70
N LEU A 246 10.94 2.61 -13.78
CA LEU A 246 11.11 4.03 -14.09
C LEU A 246 11.74 4.80 -12.91
N PRO A 247 12.55 5.84 -13.18
CA PRO A 247 13.15 6.66 -12.14
C PRO A 247 12.09 7.32 -11.25
N TRP A 248 12.41 7.54 -9.97
CA TRP A 248 11.48 8.16 -9.01
C TRP A 248 11.14 9.60 -9.39
N GLU A 249 12.04 10.28 -10.10
CA GLU A 249 11.87 11.61 -10.66
C GLU A 249 10.71 11.69 -11.67
N ASN A 250 10.32 10.53 -12.23
CA ASN A 250 9.21 10.42 -13.16
C ASN A 250 7.86 10.14 -12.48
N ILE A 251 7.81 10.03 -11.14
CA ILE A 251 6.56 9.93 -10.39
C ILE A 251 6.08 11.36 -10.07
N SER A 252 4.80 11.65 -10.30
CA SER A 252 4.28 13.03 -10.26
C SER A 252 4.51 13.73 -8.92
N PHE A 253 4.20 13.09 -7.79
CA PHE A 253 4.44 13.72 -6.48
C PHE A 253 5.93 13.85 -6.13
N SER A 254 6.75 12.85 -6.46
CA SER A 254 8.21 12.90 -6.26
C SER A 254 8.84 14.04 -7.07
N SER A 255 8.48 14.16 -8.35
CA SER A 255 8.86 15.26 -9.23
C SER A 255 8.46 16.63 -8.67
N PHE A 256 7.26 16.74 -8.11
CA PHE A 256 6.77 17.95 -7.45
C PHE A 256 7.63 18.32 -6.22
N LEU A 257 7.94 17.35 -5.35
CA LEU A 257 8.78 17.57 -4.17
C LEU A 257 10.21 18.03 -4.55
N LEU A 258 10.80 17.41 -5.59
CA LEU A 258 12.12 17.78 -6.08
C LEU A 258 12.17 19.23 -6.59
N ARG A 259 11.14 19.68 -7.33
CA ARG A 259 11.05 21.07 -7.80
C ARG A 259 10.92 22.08 -6.67
N ARG A 260 10.41 21.67 -5.50
CA ARG A 260 10.31 22.47 -4.29
C ARG A 260 11.53 22.33 -3.37
N GLY A 261 12.59 21.65 -3.83
CA GLY A 261 13.87 21.58 -3.13
C GLY A 261 14.00 20.44 -2.11
N ILE A 262 13.05 19.51 -2.05
CA ILE A 262 13.22 18.30 -1.23
C ILE A 262 14.15 17.33 -1.94
N GLU A 263 15.25 16.95 -1.29
CA GLU A 263 16.22 16.03 -1.87
C GLU A 263 15.65 14.61 -2.05
N MET A 264 16.07 13.92 -3.11
CA MET A 264 15.63 12.55 -3.41
C MET A 264 15.86 11.58 -2.25
N GLU A 265 16.97 11.70 -1.53
CA GLU A 265 17.28 10.84 -0.39
C GLU A 265 16.29 11.05 0.76
N THR A 266 15.82 12.28 0.96
CA THR A 266 14.76 12.58 1.91
C THR A 266 13.43 11.98 1.45
N ILE A 267 13.09 12.07 0.17
CA ILE A 267 11.88 11.44 -0.40
C ILE A 267 11.90 9.92 -0.17
N ARG A 268 13.03 9.25 -0.47
CA ARG A 268 13.20 7.80 -0.25
C ARG A 268 13.00 7.43 1.22
N ARG A 269 13.61 8.17 2.14
CA ARG A 269 13.45 7.95 3.59
C ARG A 269 11.99 8.10 4.04
N LEU A 270 11.25 9.08 3.53
CA LEU A 270 9.83 9.25 3.86
C LEU A 270 8.99 8.02 3.42
N VAL A 271 9.31 7.42 2.28
CA VAL A 271 8.60 6.24 1.74
C VAL A 271 8.95 4.97 2.52
N VAL A 272 10.25 4.75 2.78
CA VAL A 272 10.78 3.53 3.41
C VAL A 272 10.58 3.52 4.93
N SER A 273 10.65 4.68 5.58
CA SER A 273 10.54 4.87 7.03
C SER A 273 9.43 5.89 7.35
N PRO A 274 8.15 5.55 7.08
CA PRO A 274 7.03 6.49 7.13
C PRO A 274 6.55 6.85 8.54
N ILE A 275 7.12 6.25 9.60
CA ILE A 275 6.83 6.63 10.98
C ILE A 275 7.80 7.74 11.38
N VAL A 276 7.30 8.97 11.45
CA VAL A 276 8.11 10.17 11.68
C VAL A 276 7.54 11.02 12.79
N LYS A 277 8.34 11.96 13.31
CA LYS A 277 7.84 13.03 14.18
C LYS A 277 7.62 14.29 13.37
N ILE A 278 6.48 14.92 13.59
CA ILE A 278 6.13 16.23 13.04
C ILE A 278 5.80 17.20 14.17
N GLU A 279 6.09 18.48 13.96
CA GLU A 279 5.62 19.56 14.84
C GLU A 279 4.44 20.25 14.18
N GLU A 280 3.34 20.29 14.93
CA GLU A 280 2.15 21.03 14.52
C GLU A 280 1.72 21.91 15.68
N LYS A 281 1.75 23.24 15.46
CA LYS A 281 1.37 24.25 16.46
C LYS A 281 2.15 24.12 17.79
N GLY A 282 3.44 23.82 17.71
CA GLY A 282 4.32 23.66 18.88
C GLY A 282 4.22 22.30 19.58
N ILE A 283 3.44 21.37 19.04
CA ILE A 283 3.27 20.02 19.60
C ILE A 283 3.95 19.01 18.68
N ILE A 284 4.92 18.28 19.23
CA ILE A 284 5.56 17.15 18.55
C ILE A 284 4.66 15.92 18.67
N LYS A 285 4.33 15.32 17.53
CA LYS A 285 3.58 14.05 17.45
C LYS A 285 4.25 13.07 16.50
N GLU A 286 4.20 11.78 16.84
CA GLU A 286 4.61 10.69 15.96
C GLU A 286 3.41 10.30 15.07
N VAL A 287 3.64 10.19 13.76
CA VAL A 287 2.62 9.90 12.76
C VAL A 287 3.13 8.87 11.78
N TYR A 288 2.19 8.14 11.17
CA TYR A 288 2.44 7.32 9.99
C TYR A 288 2.05 8.13 8.76
N LEU A 289 3.04 8.53 7.95
CA LEU A 289 2.86 9.53 6.90
C LEU A 289 1.80 9.17 5.87
N TYR A 290 1.68 7.90 5.48
CA TYR A 290 0.64 7.49 4.53
C TYR A 290 -0.78 7.79 5.05
N ASP A 291 -1.04 7.57 6.34
CA ASP A 291 -2.34 7.89 6.95
C ASP A 291 -2.47 9.40 7.19
N TYR A 292 -1.38 10.08 7.58
CA TYR A 292 -1.38 11.51 7.88
C TYR A 292 -1.57 12.41 6.64
N LEU A 293 -1.14 11.91 5.48
CA LEU A 293 -1.26 12.58 4.18
C LEU A 293 -2.47 12.08 3.35
N MET A 294 -3.30 11.22 3.94
CA MET A 294 -4.45 10.65 3.24
C MET A 294 -5.42 11.73 2.82
N GLY A 295 -5.73 11.76 1.52
CA GLY A 295 -6.62 12.75 0.93
C GLY A 295 -6.02 14.14 0.79
N ASP A 296 -4.72 14.35 1.00
CA ASP A 296 -4.13 15.66 0.75
C ASP A 296 -3.98 15.96 -0.75
N SER A 297 -4.02 17.25 -1.11
CA SER A 297 -3.39 17.76 -2.32
C SER A 297 -1.86 17.70 -2.22
N TYR A 298 -1.17 17.86 -3.35
CA TYR A 298 0.29 17.91 -3.35
C TYR A 298 0.82 19.08 -2.49
N GLU A 299 0.18 20.25 -2.56
CA GLU A 299 0.60 21.41 -1.76
C GLU A 299 0.39 21.18 -0.26
N GLU A 300 -0.78 20.66 0.14
CA GLU A 300 -1.06 20.32 1.55
C GLU A 300 -0.06 19.28 2.09
N ALA A 301 0.24 18.25 1.28
CA ALA A 301 1.19 17.22 1.66
C ALA A 301 2.62 17.76 1.75
N TYR A 302 3.05 18.64 0.84
CA TYR A 302 4.35 19.29 0.90
C TYR A 302 4.51 20.13 2.16
N HIS A 303 3.52 20.95 2.52
CA HIS A 303 3.58 21.73 3.76
C HIS A 303 3.69 20.85 5.00
N LYS A 304 2.99 19.71 5.03
CA LYS A 304 3.11 18.73 6.12
C LYS A 304 4.47 18.06 6.15
N ILE A 305 5.01 17.66 5.00
CA ILE A 305 6.34 17.05 4.87
C ILE A 305 7.45 18.02 5.27
N ALA A 306 7.32 19.31 4.93
CA ALA A 306 8.28 20.34 5.32
C ALA A 306 8.41 20.53 6.84
N ASN A 307 7.41 20.08 7.62
CA ASN A 307 7.42 20.13 9.08
C ASN A 307 7.89 18.81 9.74
N VAL A 308 8.46 17.87 8.97
CA VAL A 308 9.08 16.67 9.51
C VAL A 308 10.41 17.05 10.17
N ILE A 309 10.53 16.77 11.48
CA ILE A 309 11.69 17.20 12.28
C ILE A 309 12.71 16.08 12.45
N ASP A 310 12.24 14.84 12.47
CA ASP A 310 13.06 13.69 12.85
C ASP A 310 12.59 12.45 12.10
N PHE A 311 13.53 11.84 11.38
CA PHE A 311 13.38 10.49 10.86
C PHE A 311 13.77 9.56 12.00
N LYS A 312 12.79 8.85 12.55
CA LYS A 312 13.18 7.68 13.31
C LYS A 312 13.84 6.72 12.34
N GLU A 313 15.09 6.38 12.62
CA GLU A 313 15.62 5.06 12.27
C GLU A 313 14.76 4.05 13.05
N ALA A 314 13.55 3.75 12.54
CA ALA A 314 13.11 2.37 12.63
C ALA A 314 14.23 1.62 11.92
N THR A 315 15.08 0.95 12.68
CA THR A 315 16.21 0.18 12.15
C THR A 315 15.60 -0.97 11.36
N VAL A 316 15.28 -0.69 10.09
CA VAL A 316 14.87 -1.66 9.07
C VAL A 316 16.11 -2.49 8.78
#